data_AF-A0A1T5BII7-F1
#
_entry.id   AF-A0A1T5BII7-F1
#
_cell.length_a   1.000
_cell.length_b   1.000
_cell.length_c   1.000
_cell.angle_alpha   90.00
_cell.angle_beta   90.00
_cell.angle_gamma   90.00
#
_symmetry.space_group_name_H-M   'P 1'
#
loop_
_entity.id
_entity.type
_entity.pdbx_description
1 polymer ?
#
loop_
_entity_poly.entity_id
_entity_poly.type
_entity_poly.pdbx_seq_one_letter_code
_entity_poly.pdbx_strand_id
1 'polypeptide(L)' 'MTRLGEYLAKKSVNKSMIARKTGLSKARINELTMTDTSKLRLDEMYLIALAIDTNPCEMMNTLCEGLLLQEEK' A
#
# COMPACT_ATOMS: atom_id res chain seq x y z
N MET A 1 -8.51 1.88 9.28
CA MET A 1 -8.02 1.18 8.06
C MET A 1 -7.06 2.14 7.37
N THR A 2 -5.92 1.67 6.86
CA THR A 2 -4.95 2.57 6.19
C THR A 2 -5.43 2.90 4.77
N ARG A 3 -4.88 3.94 4.15
CA ARG A 3 -5.15 4.25 2.72
C ARG A 3 -4.83 3.05 1.81
N LEU A 4 -3.78 2.29 2.14
CA LEU A 4 -3.47 1.04 1.46
C LEU A 4 -4.57 -0.02 1.66
N GLY A 5 -5.06 -0.18 2.88
CA GLY A 5 -6.16 -1.10 3.17
C GLY A 5 -7.41 -0.79 2.35
N GLU A 6 -7.80 0.48 2.30
CA GLU A 6 -8.94 0.94 1.49
C GLU A 6 -8.70 0.74 -0.01
N TYR A 7 -7.50 1.06 -0.49
CA TYR A 7 -7.11 0.88 -1.89
C TYR A 7 -7.24 -0.59 -2.33
N LEU A 8 -6.71 -1.52 -1.53
CA LEU A 8 -6.76 -2.96 -1.81
C LEU A 8 -8.19 -3.51 -1.69
N ALA A 9 -8.99 -2.99 -0.75
CA ALA A 9 -10.40 -3.37 -0.60
C ALA A 9 -11.23 -2.96 -1.83
N LYS A 10 -11.05 -1.72 -2.33
CA LYS A 10 -11.72 -1.24 -3.56
C LYS A 10 -11.40 -2.11 -4.78
N LYS A 11 -10.17 -2.62 -4.88
CA LYS A 11 -9.73 -3.53 -5.95
C LYS A 11 -10.08 -5.02 -5.70
N SER A 12 -10.76 -5.36 -4.61
CA SER A 12 -11.12 -6.74 -4.23
C SER A 12 -9.92 -7.71 -4.22
N VAL A 13 -8.74 -7.22 -3.82
CA VAL A 13 -7.51 -8.01 -3.90
C VAL A 13 -7.38 -8.99 -2.72
N ASN A 14 -6.96 -10.22 -3.00
CA ASN A 14 -6.66 -11.21 -1.97
C ASN A 14 -5.30 -10.96 -1.29
N LYS A 15 -5.31 -10.64 0.01
CA LYS A 15 -4.10 -10.42 0.83
C LYS A 15 -3.14 -11.61 0.88
N SER A 16 -3.66 -12.85 0.84
CA SER A 16 -2.82 -14.05 0.83
C SER A 16 -2.06 -14.20 -0.50
N MET A 17 -2.66 -13.75 -1.61
CA MET A 17 -2.00 -13.73 -2.92
C MET A 17 -0.86 -12.70 -2.93
N ILE A 18 -1.10 -11.51 -2.39
CA ILE A 18 -0.07 -10.47 -2.24
C ILE A 18 1.11 -11.02 -1.45
N ALA A 19 0.87 -11.55 -0.24
CA ALA A 19 1.92 -12.13 0.60
C ALA A 19 2.78 -13.17 -0.14
N ARG A 20 2.15 -14.06 -0.93
CA ARG A 20 2.86 -15.08 -1.70
C ARG A 20 3.74 -14.48 -2.81
N LYS A 21 3.24 -13.47 -3.52
CA LYS A 21 3.96 -12.85 -4.66
C LYS A 21 5.06 -11.90 -4.20
N THR A 22 4.85 -11.16 -3.11
CA THR A 22 5.80 -10.15 -2.62
C THR A 22 6.83 -10.70 -1.66
N GLY A 23 6.64 -11.91 -1.13
CA GLY A 23 7.46 -12.47 -0.06
C GLY A 23 7.19 -11.86 1.31
N LEU A 24 6.23 -10.94 1.43
CA LEU A 24 5.81 -10.36 2.70
C LEU A 24 4.99 -11.36 3.51
N SER A 25 5.15 -11.35 4.83
CA SER A 25 4.32 -12.19 5.70
C SER A 25 2.86 -11.72 5.68
N LYS A 26 1.92 -12.65 5.90
CA LYS A 26 0.49 -12.30 6.06
C LYS A 26 0.28 -11.31 7.22
N ALA A 27 1.06 -11.44 8.28
CA ALA A 27 1.06 -10.53 9.41
C ALA A 27 1.45 -9.10 8.98
N ARG A 28 2.51 -8.96 8.17
CA ARG A 28 2.95 -7.67 7.64
C ARG A 28 1.89 -7.03 6.73
N ILE A 29 1.27 -7.79 5.82
CA ILE A 29 0.16 -7.27 4.99
C ILE A 29 -1.02 -6.82 5.84
N ASN A 30 -1.36 -7.55 6.90
CA ASN A 30 -2.43 -7.15 7.81
C ASN A 30 -2.08 -5.87 8.57
N GLU A 31 -0.87 -5.77 9.11
CA GLU A 31 -0.37 -4.58 9.78
C GLU A 31 -0.44 -3.36 8.85
N LEU A 32 0.12 -3.46 7.64
CA LEU A 32 0.13 -2.38 6.63
C LEU A 32 -1.27 -1.91 6.20
N THR A 33 -2.29 -2.78 6.32
CA THR A 33 -3.67 -2.45 5.92
C THR A 33 -4.55 -1.97 7.07
N MET A 34 -4.22 -2.32 8.32
CA MET A 34 -5.06 -2.05 9.49
C MET A 34 -4.47 -1.04 10.46
N THR A 35 -3.15 -0.93 10.55
CA THR A 35 -2.45 -0.09 11.52
C THR A 35 -1.98 1.21 10.87
N ASP A 36 -2.57 2.33 11.26
CA ASP A 36 -2.28 3.69 10.76
C ASP A 36 -0.87 4.19 11.10
N THR A 37 -0.32 3.77 12.23
CA THR A 37 1.05 4.07 12.64
C THR A 37 2.11 3.28 11.88
N SER A 38 1.72 2.19 11.19
CA SER A 38 2.66 1.37 10.45
C SER A 38 3.12 2.10 9.19
N LYS A 39 4.44 2.16 9.00
CA LYS A 39 5.03 2.78 7.80
C LYS A 39 5.06 1.77 6.67
N LEU A 40 4.38 2.11 5.57
CA LEU A 40 4.51 1.45 4.28
C LEU A 40 5.81 1.92 3.63
N ARG A 41 6.77 1.01 3.46
CA ARG A 41 8.02 1.33 2.76
C ARG A 41 7.82 1.31 1.24
N LEU A 42 8.70 2.00 0.53
CA LEU A 42 8.61 2.14 -0.94
C LEU A 42 8.74 0.79 -1.64
N ASP A 43 9.69 -0.04 -1.22
CA ASP A 43 9.90 -1.39 -1.73
C ASP A 43 8.68 -2.29 -1.52
N GLU A 44 8.10 -2.27 -0.31
CA GLU A 44 6.86 -2.98 0.01
C GLU A 44 5.71 -2.52 -0.89
N MET A 45 5.53 -1.20 -1.03
CA MET A 45 4.51 -0.60 -1.88
C MET A 45 4.69 -1.02 -3.34
N TYR A 46 5.92 -0.95 -3.86
CA TYR A 46 6.25 -1.29 -5.24
C TYR A 46 5.95 -2.77 -5.54
N LEU A 47 6.39 -3.69 -4.67
CA LEU A 47 6.11 -5.12 -4.82
C LEU A 47 4.61 -5.41 -4.74
N ILE A 48 3.88 -4.73 -3.86
CA ILE A 48 2.42 -4.87 -3.76
C ILE A 48 1.77 -4.44 -5.08
N ALA A 49 2.16 -3.29 -5.65
CA ALA A 49 1.64 -2.81 -6.93
C ALA A 49 1.85 -3.84 -8.06
N LEU A 50 3.06 -4.39 -8.18
CA LEU A 50 3.37 -5.44 -9.16
C LEU A 50 2.55 -6.72 -8.89
N ALA A 51 2.36 -7.12 -7.64
CA ALA A 51 1.61 -8.33 -7.30
C ALA A 51 0.14 -8.26 -7.73
N ILE A 52 -0.44 -7.05 -7.72
CA ILE A 52 -1.83 -6.76 -8.09
C ILE A 52 -1.99 -6.24 -9.52
N ASP A 53 -0.94 -6.35 -10.34
CA ASP A 53 -0.92 -5.92 -11.74
C ASP A 53 -1.35 -4.45 -11.90
N THR A 54 -0.78 -3.58 -11.07
CA THR A 54 -1.02 -2.14 -11.09
C THR A 54 0.29 -1.38 -11.25
N ASN A 55 0.26 -0.29 -12.02
CA ASN A 55 1.42 0.58 -12.16
C ASN A 55 1.82 1.16 -10.79
N PRO A 56 3.08 0.98 -10.34
CA PRO A 56 3.52 1.49 -9.04
C PRO A 56 3.35 3.00 -8.87
N CYS A 57 3.56 3.78 -9.94
CA CYS A 57 3.40 5.24 -9.90
C CYS A 57 1.94 5.65 -9.69
N GLU A 58 0.98 4.95 -10.31
CA GLU A 58 -0.45 5.21 -10.12
C GLU A 58 -0.88 4.92 -8.68
N MET A 59 -0.41 3.81 -8.13
CA MET A 59 -0.68 3.46 -6.75
C MET A 59 -0.04 4.46 -5.79
N MET A 60 1.21 4.90 -6.03
CA MET A 60 1.86 5.95 -5.26
C MET A 60 1.05 7.25 -5.27
N ASN A 61 0.65 7.73 -6.44
CA ASN A 61 -0.14 8.96 -6.58
C ASN A 61 -1.47 8.87 -5.83
N THR A 62 -2.12 7.71 -5.85
CA THR A 62 -3.36 7.50 -5.10
C THR A 62 -3.12 7.50 -3.58
N LEU A 63 -2.07 6.84 -3.11
CA LEU A 63 -1.77 6.75 -1.67
C LEU A 63 -1.26 8.07 -1.09
N CYS A 64 -0.61 8.89 -1.91
CA CYS A 64 -0.05 10.20 -1.55
C CYS A 64 -1.00 11.37 -1.87
N GLU A 65 -2.21 11.10 -2.33
CA GLU A 65 -3.19 12.14 -2.68
C GLU A 65 -3.42 13.11 -1.51
N GLY A 66 -3.40 14.41 -1.75
CA GLY A 66 -3.62 15.43 -0.71
C GLY A 66 -2.43 15.71 0.20
N LEU A 67 -1.27 15.09 -0.03
CA LEU A 67 -0.02 15.56 0.59
C LEU A 67 0.36 16.92 -0.01
N LEU A 68 0.59 17.89 0.87
CA LEU A 68 0.99 19.24 0.52
C LEU A 68 2.28 19.61 1.25
N LEU A 69 3.11 20.40 0.60
CA LEU A 69 4.26 21.02 1.25
C LEU A 69 3.75 22.07 2.24
N GLN A 70 4.47 22.25 3.34
CA GLN A 70 4.23 23.38 4.23
C GLN A 70 4.83 24.64 3.57
N GLU A 71 4.15 25.77 3.70
CA GLU A 71 4.70 27.05 3.25
C GLU A 71 5.98 27.37 4.05
N GLU A 72 7.04 27.78 3.34
CA GLU A 72 8.23 28.32 4.00
C GLU A 72 7.85 29.64 4.68
N LYS A 73 8.12 29.75 5.98
CA LYS A 73 7.94 31.00 6.74
C LYS A 73 9.06 31.97 6.49
#